data_AF-A0A958WYF4-F1
#
_entry.id   AF-A0A958WYF4-F1
#
_cell.length_a   1.000
_cell.length_b   1.000
_cell.length_c   1.000
_cell.angle_alpha   90.00
_cell.angle_beta   90.00
_cell.angle_gamma   90.00
#
_symmetry.space_group_name_H-M   'P 1'
#
loop_
_entity.id
_entity.type
_entity.pdbx_description
1 polymer ?
#
loop_
_entity_poly.entity_id
_entity_poly.type
_entity_poly.pdbx_seq_one_letter_code
_entity_poly.pdbx_strand_id
1 'polypeptide(L)'
;MKLKFFLLTFLLVFARGCDFYSTSLWFFDNPTGETNPLYRYFGIGWTGLIVANIIVVGLIIYAFYFYSFKYKMTRQSSSNKLTDFVSELYFNEKGRFLDVFYKTPKNKKTLLAHIGYVSVRVVIIASFLATFHNFCQFYNVSFYNTFREIVGRPLYVIYGLILSSFFYYIYQLWNREYRLTIDNIESEK
;
A
#
# COMPACT_ATOMS: atom_id res chain seq x y z
N MET A 1 -7.97 -10.10 15.66
CA MET A 1 -7.62 -8.79 15.05
C MET A 1 -6.34 -8.18 15.65
N LYS A 2 -6.17 -8.18 16.98
CA LYS A 2 -4.99 -7.62 17.67
C LYS A 2 -3.63 -8.16 17.18
N LEU A 3 -3.48 -9.48 17.07
CA LEU A 3 -2.23 -10.10 16.60
C LEU A 3 -1.90 -9.71 15.15
N LYS A 4 -2.88 -9.77 14.24
CA LYS A 4 -2.69 -9.36 12.83
C LYS A 4 -2.28 -7.90 12.72
N PHE A 5 -2.90 -7.03 13.52
CA PHE A 5 -2.53 -5.61 13.57
C PHE A 5 -1.09 -5.43 14.03
N PHE A 6 -0.71 -6.09 15.14
CA PHE A 6 0.65 -6.03 15.68
C PHE A 6 1.68 -6.53 14.67
N LEU A 7 1.48 -7.72 14.09
CA LEU A 7 2.40 -8.32 13.14
C LEU A 7 2.60 -7.45 11.89
N LEU A 8 1.52 -6.92 11.31
CA LEU A 8 1.63 -6.06 10.11
C LEU A 8 2.23 -4.69 10.43
N THR A 9 1.96 -4.15 11.60
CA THR A 9 2.57 -2.87 12.03
C THR A 9 4.06 -3.06 12.30
N PHE A 10 4.44 -4.12 12.99
CA PHE A 10 5.84 -4.50 13.19
C PHE A 10 6.55 -4.71 11.85
N LEU A 11 5.94 -5.49 10.95
CA LEU A 11 6.51 -5.76 9.64
C LEU A 11 6.63 -4.49 8.79
N LEU A 12 5.68 -3.56 8.88
CA LEU A 12 5.77 -2.24 8.22
C LEU A 12 6.97 -1.46 8.74
N VAL A 13 7.11 -1.30 10.05
CA VAL A 13 8.23 -0.54 10.65
C VAL A 13 9.56 -1.20 10.31
N PHE A 14 9.64 -2.54 10.38
CA PHE A 14 10.82 -3.29 10.01
C PHE A 14 11.18 -3.10 8.53
N ALA A 15 10.22 -3.27 7.61
CA ALA A 15 10.45 -3.10 6.17
C ALA A 15 10.86 -1.66 5.82
N ARG A 16 10.24 -0.64 6.44
CA ARG A 16 10.68 0.76 6.31
C ARG A 16 12.09 0.96 6.84
N GLY A 17 12.44 0.34 7.96
CA GLY A 17 13.80 0.39 8.53
C GLY A 17 14.84 -0.17 7.57
N CYS A 18 14.56 -1.31 6.93
CA CYS A 18 15.42 -1.89 5.90
C CYS A 18 15.60 -0.95 4.70
N ASP A 19 14.49 -0.38 4.19
CA ASP A 19 14.54 0.54 3.05
C ASP A 19 15.34 1.81 3.40
N PHE A 20 15.08 2.36 4.59
CA PHE A 20 15.74 3.55 5.10
C PHE A 20 17.25 3.33 5.28
N TYR A 21 17.66 2.17 5.81
CA TYR A 21 19.06 1.79 5.90
C TYR A 21 19.70 1.59 4.53
N SER A 22 19.02 0.91 3.59
CA SER A 22 19.55 0.77 2.23
C SER A 22 19.72 2.11 1.51
N THR A 23 18.83 3.07 1.79
CA THR A 23 18.92 4.44 1.28
C THR A 23 20.06 5.21 1.96
N SER A 24 20.31 5.01 3.26
CA SER A 24 21.42 5.70 3.94
C SER A 24 22.79 5.36 3.35
N LEU A 25 22.98 4.13 2.86
CA LEU A 25 24.22 3.73 2.18
C LEU A 25 24.48 4.60 0.95
N TRP A 26 23.44 4.81 0.13
CA TRP A 26 23.55 5.70 -1.03
C TRP A 26 23.73 7.15 -0.59
N PHE A 27 22.98 7.63 0.41
CA PHE A 27 23.06 9.02 0.84
C PHE A 27 24.44 9.41 1.42
N PHE A 28 25.05 8.54 2.23
CA PHE A 28 26.30 8.85 2.94
C PHE A 28 27.55 8.33 2.24
N ASP A 29 27.51 7.13 1.66
CA ASP A 29 28.70 6.49 1.11
C ASP A 29 28.85 6.72 -0.40
N ASN A 30 27.74 6.93 -1.14
CA ASN A 30 27.79 7.21 -2.58
C ASN A 30 26.60 8.06 -3.10
N PRO A 31 26.56 9.36 -2.77
CA PRO A 31 25.38 10.22 -3.03
C PRO A 31 25.03 10.39 -4.51
N THR A 32 25.96 10.11 -5.43
CA THR A 32 25.73 10.21 -6.88
C THR A 32 24.78 9.15 -7.43
N GLY A 33 24.60 8.03 -6.71
CA GLY A 33 23.67 6.97 -7.10
C GLY A 33 22.34 6.97 -6.35
N GLU A 34 22.05 7.99 -5.54
CA GLU A 34 20.77 8.14 -4.84
C GLU A 34 19.63 8.31 -5.86
N THR A 35 18.65 7.41 -5.81
CA THR A 35 17.52 7.40 -6.75
C THR A 35 16.20 7.85 -6.13
N ASN A 36 16.18 8.16 -4.82
CA ASN A 36 14.98 8.61 -4.13
C ASN A 36 14.39 9.86 -4.82
N PRO A 37 13.13 9.80 -5.28
CA PRO A 37 12.48 10.92 -5.96
C PRO A 37 12.45 12.22 -5.14
N LEU A 38 12.33 12.12 -3.81
CA LEU A 38 12.30 13.30 -2.93
C LEU A 38 13.66 14.01 -2.89
N TYR A 39 14.75 13.26 -2.91
CA TYR A 39 16.08 13.84 -3.00
C TYR A 39 16.34 14.40 -4.41
N ARG A 40 16.10 13.58 -5.44
CA ARG A 40 16.47 13.89 -6.82
C ARG A 40 15.65 15.00 -7.47
N TYR A 41 14.34 15.07 -7.20
CA TYR A 41 13.46 16.06 -7.82
C TYR A 41 13.13 17.24 -6.92
N PHE A 42 13.13 17.05 -5.59
CA PHE A 42 12.74 18.09 -4.64
C PHE A 42 13.90 18.60 -3.77
N GLY A 43 15.11 18.06 -3.93
CA GLY A 43 16.29 18.50 -3.17
C GLY A 43 16.18 18.25 -1.66
N ILE A 44 15.29 17.34 -1.23
CA ILE A 44 15.02 17.09 0.18
C ILE A 44 16.21 16.31 0.77
N GLY A 45 16.92 16.94 1.71
CA GLY A 45 18.02 16.29 2.42
C GLY A 45 17.57 15.16 3.37
N TRP A 46 18.54 14.48 3.96
CA TRP A 46 18.35 13.33 4.85
C TRP A 46 17.28 13.54 5.95
N THR A 47 17.34 14.68 6.64
CA THR A 47 16.39 15.01 7.70
C THR A 47 14.96 15.12 7.17
N GLY A 48 14.77 15.69 5.99
CA GLY A 48 13.45 15.79 5.37
C GLY A 48 12.91 14.42 4.94
N LEU A 49 13.78 13.51 4.50
CA LEU A 49 13.41 12.12 4.19
C LEU A 49 12.92 11.38 5.45
N ILE A 50 13.59 11.57 6.59
CA ILE A 50 13.16 11.02 7.89
C ILE A 50 11.77 11.54 8.24
N VAL A 51 11.60 12.87 8.23
CA VAL A 51 10.34 13.51 8.64
C VAL A 51 9.18 13.06 7.75
N ALA A 52 9.38 13.05 6.43
CA ALA A 52 8.37 12.57 5.49
C ALA A 52 7.97 11.11 5.76
N ASN A 53 8.95 10.24 6.04
CA ASN A 53 8.70 8.85 6.39
C ASN A 53 7.89 8.71 7.68
N ILE A 54 8.27 9.43 8.74
CA ILE A 54 7.54 9.38 10.02
C ILE A 54 6.08 9.78 9.81
N ILE A 55 5.82 10.85 9.06
CA ILE A 55 4.46 11.33 8.77
C ILE A 55 3.68 10.28 7.98
N VAL A 56 4.22 9.81 6.86
CA VAL A 56 3.53 8.86 5.97
C VAL A 56 3.26 7.53 6.69
N VAL A 57 4.25 6.97 7.36
CA VAL A 57 4.12 5.71 8.11
C VAL A 57 3.15 5.87 9.27
N GLY A 58 3.22 7.00 9.99
CA GLY A 58 2.26 7.32 11.06
C GLY A 58 0.82 7.36 10.55
N LEU A 59 0.57 8.00 9.41
CA LEU A 59 -0.75 8.05 8.78
C LEU A 59 -1.24 6.66 8.35
N ILE A 60 -0.37 5.81 7.81
CA ILE A 60 -0.70 4.43 7.44
C ILE A 60 -1.08 3.61 8.68
N ILE A 61 -0.27 3.68 9.74
CA ILE A 61 -0.55 2.97 11.00
C ILE A 61 -1.87 3.44 11.59
N TYR A 62 -2.14 4.75 11.58
CA TYR A 62 -3.41 5.31 12.04
C TYR A 62 -4.61 4.80 11.22
N ALA A 63 -4.52 4.86 9.89
CA ALA A 63 -5.58 4.37 9.01
C ALA A 63 -5.80 2.85 9.18
N PHE A 64 -4.73 2.08 9.35
CA PHE A 64 -4.81 0.64 9.57
C PHE A 64 -5.35 0.29 10.97
N TYR A 65 -5.03 1.09 11.99
CA TYR A 65 -5.66 1.02 13.31
C TYR A 65 -7.16 1.27 13.21
N PHE A 66 -7.55 2.33 12.48
CA PHE A 66 -8.95 2.64 12.23
C PHE A 66 -9.67 1.46 11.56
N TYR A 67 -9.08 0.87 10.51
CA TYR A 67 -9.61 -0.35 9.88
C TYR A 67 -9.76 -1.51 10.88
N SER A 68 -8.75 -1.75 11.71
CA SER A 68 -8.67 -2.96 12.53
C SER A 68 -9.56 -2.92 13.78
N PHE A 69 -9.89 -1.74 14.30
CA PHE A 69 -10.54 -1.60 15.60
C PHE A 69 -11.77 -0.69 15.61
N LYS A 70 -11.93 0.21 14.65
CA LYS A 70 -13.00 1.22 14.65
C LYS A 70 -13.95 1.07 13.47
N TYR A 71 -13.46 0.59 12.34
CA TYR A 71 -14.26 0.39 11.15
C TYR A 71 -15.27 -0.73 11.39
N LYS A 72 -16.54 -0.39 11.17
CA LYS A 72 -17.65 -1.33 11.08
C LYS A 72 -18.36 -1.06 9.77
N MET A 73 -18.47 -2.08 8.94
CA MET A 73 -19.26 -2.00 7.72
C MET A 73 -20.72 -1.72 8.10
N THR A 74 -21.23 -0.59 7.66
CA THR A 74 -22.48 -0.01 8.19
C THR A 74 -23.70 -0.35 7.32
N ARG A 75 -23.52 -1.06 6.20
CA ARG A 75 -24.59 -1.34 5.24
C ARG A 75 -24.57 -2.78 4.75
N GLN A 76 -25.69 -3.47 4.91
CA GLN A 76 -26.05 -4.65 4.13
C GLN A 76 -26.45 -4.15 2.73
N SER A 77 -25.61 -4.45 1.73
CA SER A 77 -25.95 -4.26 0.33
C SER A 77 -26.92 -5.36 -0.07
N SER A 78 -28.03 -5.02 -0.72
CA SER A 78 -28.97 -6.00 -1.29
C SER A 78 -28.50 -6.54 -2.65
N SER A 79 -27.33 -6.13 -3.12
CA SER A 79 -26.83 -6.49 -4.44
C SER A 79 -26.08 -7.81 -4.48
N ASN A 80 -26.42 -8.65 -5.47
CA ASN A 80 -25.73 -9.90 -5.80
C ASN A 80 -24.54 -9.71 -6.76
N LYS A 81 -24.08 -8.47 -6.97
CA LYS A 81 -22.92 -8.15 -7.83
C LYS A 81 -21.88 -7.34 -7.06
N LEU A 82 -20.61 -7.75 -7.15
CA LEU A 82 -19.48 -7.10 -6.49
C LEU A 82 -19.36 -5.61 -6.86
N THR A 83 -19.51 -5.27 -8.15
CA THR A 83 -19.36 -3.89 -8.62
C THR A 83 -20.45 -2.97 -8.05
N ASP A 84 -21.68 -3.47 -7.96
CA ASP A 84 -22.79 -2.75 -7.35
C ASP A 84 -22.60 -2.64 -5.82
N PHE A 85 -22.14 -3.72 -5.17
CA PHE A 85 -21.76 -3.69 -3.75
C PHE A 85 -20.72 -2.60 -3.47
N VAL A 86 -19.65 -2.54 -4.27
CA VAL A 86 -18.60 -1.53 -4.12
C VAL A 86 -19.15 -0.12 -4.36
N SER A 87 -20.01 0.05 -5.36
CA SER A 87 -20.65 1.33 -5.66
C SER A 87 -21.50 1.82 -4.49
N GLU A 88 -22.32 0.94 -3.92
CA GLU A 88 -23.16 1.25 -2.76
C GLU A 88 -22.32 1.55 -1.52
N LEU A 89 -21.23 0.80 -1.32
CA LEU A 89 -20.34 0.95 -0.18
C LEU A 89 -19.67 2.32 -0.14
N TYR A 90 -19.21 2.84 -1.28
CA TYR A 90 -18.50 4.12 -1.37
C TYR A 90 -19.39 5.32 -1.70
N PHE A 91 -20.43 5.15 -2.53
CA PHE A 91 -21.24 6.23 -3.09
C PHE A 91 -22.71 6.19 -2.72
N ASN A 92 -23.16 5.17 -1.99
CA ASN A 92 -24.56 4.96 -1.60
C ASN A 92 -25.51 4.75 -2.80
N GLU A 93 -24.99 4.42 -3.98
CA GLU A 93 -25.73 4.28 -5.24
C GLU A 93 -25.11 3.12 -6.07
N LYS A 94 -25.94 2.35 -6.79
CA LYS A 94 -25.49 1.29 -7.72
C LYS A 94 -24.91 1.87 -9.02
N GLY A 95 -24.15 1.07 -9.77
CA GLY A 95 -23.65 1.45 -11.10
C GLY A 95 -22.52 2.50 -11.12
N ARG A 96 -21.95 2.87 -9.98
CA ARG A 96 -20.87 3.88 -9.83
C ARG A 96 -19.50 3.29 -9.53
N PHE A 97 -19.24 2.09 -10.04
CA PHE A 97 -18.00 1.37 -9.70
C PHE A 97 -16.76 2.11 -10.20
N LEU A 98 -16.83 2.67 -11.41
CA LEU A 98 -15.71 3.40 -12.00
C LEU A 98 -15.39 4.68 -11.22
N ASP A 99 -16.37 5.30 -10.57
CA ASP A 99 -16.19 6.52 -9.77
C ASP A 99 -15.19 6.31 -8.63
N VAL A 100 -14.98 5.07 -8.17
CA VAL A 100 -14.00 4.75 -7.12
C VAL A 100 -12.59 5.21 -7.50
N PHE A 101 -12.26 5.22 -8.79
CA PHE A 101 -10.90 5.52 -9.27
C PHE A 101 -10.64 7.02 -9.44
N TYR A 102 -11.67 7.85 -9.58
CA TYR A 102 -11.50 9.27 -9.94
C TYR A 102 -12.36 10.25 -9.13
N LYS A 103 -13.31 9.78 -8.33
CA LYS A 103 -14.20 10.63 -7.54
C LYS A 103 -14.08 10.33 -6.05
N THR A 104 -14.07 11.37 -5.23
CA THR A 104 -14.07 11.20 -3.76
C THR A 104 -15.35 10.49 -3.29
N PRO A 105 -15.24 9.35 -2.59
CA PRO A 105 -16.38 8.66 -2.00
C PRO A 105 -17.20 9.52 -1.04
N LYS A 106 -18.52 9.28 -1.03
CA LYS A 106 -19.40 9.86 0.00
C LYS A 106 -19.07 9.28 1.37
N ASN A 107 -18.76 7.98 1.42
CA ASN A 107 -18.39 7.30 2.66
C ASN A 107 -16.89 7.40 2.97
N LYS A 108 -16.49 8.54 3.56
CA LYS A 108 -15.10 8.84 3.90
C LYS A 108 -14.49 7.87 4.92
N LYS A 109 -15.30 7.33 5.85
CA LYS A 109 -14.84 6.38 6.85
C LYS A 109 -14.43 5.06 6.20
N THR A 110 -15.23 4.57 5.25
CA THR A 110 -14.88 3.37 4.47
C THR A 110 -13.63 3.60 3.65
N LEU A 111 -13.51 4.75 2.99
CA LEU A 111 -12.28 5.10 2.27
C LEU A 111 -11.05 5.06 3.17
N LEU A 112 -11.09 5.75 4.33
CA LEU A 112 -9.97 5.77 5.28
C LEU A 112 -9.59 4.35 5.73
N ALA A 113 -10.58 3.54 6.06
CA ALA A 113 -10.38 2.16 6.48
C ALA A 113 -9.73 1.32 5.37
N HIS A 114 -10.26 1.38 4.15
CA HIS A 114 -9.77 0.62 3.01
C HIS A 114 -8.36 1.05 2.60
N ILE A 115 -8.09 2.35 2.60
CA ILE A 115 -6.73 2.88 2.42
C ILE A 115 -5.80 2.30 3.47
N GLY A 116 -6.18 2.29 4.76
CA GLY A 116 -5.36 1.70 5.82
C GLY A 116 -5.08 0.21 5.61
N TYR A 117 -6.10 -0.56 5.21
CA TYR A 117 -5.94 -2.00 4.93
C TYR A 117 -4.97 -2.25 3.75
N VAL A 118 -5.10 -1.49 2.67
CA VAL A 118 -4.29 -1.70 1.46
C VAL A 118 -2.88 -1.16 1.63
N SER A 119 -2.75 0.09 2.09
CA SER A 119 -1.46 0.79 2.21
C SER A 119 -0.46 0.07 3.11
N VAL A 120 -0.90 -0.49 4.25
CA VAL A 120 0.03 -1.20 5.16
C VAL A 120 0.74 -2.34 4.43
N ARG A 121 0.05 -3.06 3.54
CA ARG A 121 0.59 -4.20 2.80
C ARG A 121 1.42 -3.76 1.60
N VAL A 122 0.90 -2.80 0.84
CA VAL A 122 1.57 -2.28 -0.36
C VAL A 122 2.90 -1.63 0.02
N VAL A 123 2.93 -0.87 1.12
CA VAL A 123 4.17 -0.22 1.59
C VAL A 123 5.17 -1.22 2.13
N ILE A 124 4.75 -2.30 2.79
CA ILE A 124 5.66 -3.41 3.14
C ILE A 124 6.35 -3.97 1.90
N ILE A 125 5.57 -4.32 0.87
CA ILE A 125 6.09 -4.87 -0.40
C ILE A 125 7.02 -3.86 -1.08
N ALA A 126 6.59 -2.62 -1.21
CA ALA A 126 7.38 -1.55 -1.81
C ALA A 126 8.72 -1.37 -1.11
N SER A 127 8.73 -1.41 0.23
CA SER A 127 9.95 -1.21 1.02
C SER A 127 10.93 -2.36 0.86
N PHE A 128 10.45 -3.61 0.81
CA PHE A 128 11.34 -4.75 0.54
C PHE A 128 11.88 -4.75 -0.89
N LEU A 129 11.05 -4.40 -1.88
CA LEU A 129 11.51 -4.28 -3.27
C LEU A 129 12.56 -3.18 -3.41
N ALA A 130 12.36 -2.02 -2.77
CA ALA A 130 13.31 -0.93 -2.75
C ALA A 130 14.62 -1.31 -2.04
N THR A 131 14.52 -1.95 -0.86
CA THR A 131 15.70 -2.48 -0.14
C THR A 131 16.50 -3.43 -1.02
N PHE A 132 15.83 -4.40 -1.64
CA PHE A 132 16.46 -5.39 -2.51
C PHE A 132 17.16 -4.72 -3.70
N HIS A 133 16.46 -3.80 -4.38
CA HIS A 133 17.04 -3.00 -5.46
C HIS A 133 18.29 -2.24 -5.03
N ASN A 134 18.19 -1.49 -3.93
CA ASN A 134 19.27 -0.65 -3.42
C ASN A 134 20.50 -1.48 -3.04
N PHE A 135 20.32 -2.59 -2.32
CA PHE A 135 21.42 -3.48 -1.95
C PHE A 135 22.05 -4.15 -3.16
N CYS A 136 21.26 -4.74 -4.05
CA CYS A 136 21.81 -5.41 -5.22
C CYS A 136 22.58 -4.44 -6.12
N GLN A 137 22.10 -3.20 -6.24
CA GLN A 137 22.78 -2.16 -6.99
C GLN A 137 24.05 -1.67 -6.29
N PHE A 138 24.00 -1.43 -4.98
CA PHE A 138 25.12 -0.89 -4.21
C PHE A 138 26.29 -1.88 -4.16
N TYR A 139 26.01 -3.15 -3.91
CA TYR A 139 27.02 -4.22 -3.88
C TYR A 139 27.33 -4.83 -5.25
N ASN A 140 26.77 -4.28 -6.33
CA ASN A 140 27.03 -4.71 -7.70
C ASN A 140 26.83 -6.23 -7.92
N VAL A 141 25.72 -6.77 -7.40
CA VAL A 141 25.43 -8.21 -7.42
C VAL A 141 25.25 -8.71 -8.87
N SER A 142 26.04 -9.71 -9.27
CA SER A 142 26.14 -10.21 -10.65
C SER A 142 24.79 -10.55 -11.30
N PHE A 143 23.96 -11.38 -10.65
CA PHE A 143 22.63 -11.72 -11.17
C PHE A 143 21.75 -10.48 -11.40
N TYR A 144 21.83 -9.52 -10.47
CA TYR A 144 21.04 -8.30 -10.58
C TYR A 144 21.50 -7.46 -11.77
N ASN A 145 22.81 -7.37 -12.02
CA ASN A 145 23.36 -6.67 -13.17
C ASN A 145 22.85 -7.25 -14.48
N THR A 146 22.88 -8.58 -14.63
CA THR A 146 22.30 -9.26 -15.80
C THR A 146 20.81 -8.93 -15.94
N PHE A 147 20.06 -8.95 -14.85
CA PHE A 147 18.66 -8.51 -14.85
C PHE A 147 18.50 -7.06 -15.32
N ARG A 148 19.36 -6.13 -14.85
CA ARG A 148 19.34 -4.72 -15.27
C ARG A 148 19.62 -4.57 -16.76
N GLU A 149 20.54 -5.34 -17.31
CA GLU A 149 20.88 -5.32 -18.74
C GLU A 149 19.71 -5.82 -19.59
N ILE A 150 19.04 -6.90 -19.18
CA ILE A 150 17.90 -7.47 -19.92
C ILE A 150 16.69 -6.53 -19.86
N VAL A 151 16.37 -6.00 -18.68
CA VAL A 151 15.16 -5.19 -18.46
C VAL A 151 15.37 -3.72 -18.82
N GLY A 152 16.61 -3.26 -18.84
CA GLY A 152 17.01 -1.87 -19.06
C GLY A 152 16.68 -0.94 -17.89
N ARG A 153 15.42 -0.93 -17.42
CA ARG A 153 14.93 -0.06 -16.33
C ARG A 153 14.21 -0.86 -15.23
N PRO A 154 14.96 -1.43 -14.27
CA PRO A 154 14.43 -2.19 -13.14
C PRO A 154 13.32 -1.48 -12.35
N LEU A 155 13.42 -0.16 -12.21
CA LEU A 155 12.45 0.65 -11.48
C LEU A 155 11.02 0.51 -12.02
N TYR A 156 10.84 0.31 -13.33
CA TYR A 156 9.51 0.10 -13.92
C TYR A 156 8.90 -1.24 -13.52
N VAL A 157 9.72 -2.28 -13.39
CA VAL A 157 9.27 -3.57 -12.87
C VAL A 157 8.84 -3.42 -11.40
N ILE A 158 9.64 -2.72 -10.60
CA ILE A 158 9.32 -2.46 -9.19
C ILE A 158 8.00 -1.68 -9.06
N TYR A 159 7.82 -0.59 -9.81
CA TYR A 159 6.57 0.16 -9.80
C TYR A 159 5.38 -0.66 -10.30
N GLY A 160 5.58 -1.51 -11.33
CA GLY A 160 4.58 -2.44 -11.81
C GLY A 160 4.14 -3.44 -10.74
N LEU A 161 5.09 -3.99 -9.96
CA LEU A 161 4.80 -4.90 -8.85
C LEU A 161 4.06 -4.20 -7.70
N ILE A 162 4.48 -2.98 -7.35
CA ILE A 162 3.80 -2.17 -6.33
C ILE A 162 2.35 -1.88 -6.76
N LEU A 163 2.15 -1.41 -7.99
CA LEU A 163 0.83 -1.12 -8.54
C LEU A 163 -0.06 -2.38 -8.60
N SER A 164 0.51 -3.50 -9.04
CA SER A 164 -0.19 -4.79 -9.06
C SER A 164 -0.60 -5.24 -7.67
N SER A 165 0.26 -5.05 -6.66
CA SER A 165 -0.06 -5.37 -5.27
C SER A 165 -1.20 -4.52 -4.72
N PHE A 166 -1.28 -3.25 -5.12
CA PHE A 166 -2.38 -2.35 -4.76
C PHE A 166 -3.72 -2.88 -5.30
N PHE A 167 -3.79 -3.18 -6.60
CA PHE A 167 -4.99 -3.73 -7.23
C PHE A 167 -5.38 -5.10 -6.64
N TYR A 168 -4.39 -5.95 -6.35
CA TYR A 168 -4.63 -7.23 -5.72
C TYR A 168 -5.29 -7.08 -4.34
N TYR A 169 -4.74 -6.25 -3.45
CA TYR A 169 -5.25 -6.12 -2.08
C TYR A 169 -6.57 -5.36 -2.00
N ILE A 170 -6.80 -4.36 -2.86
CA ILE A 170 -8.10 -3.68 -2.89
C ILE A 170 -9.20 -4.63 -3.39
N TYR A 171 -8.92 -5.43 -4.43
CA TYR A 171 -9.85 -6.44 -4.94
C TYR A 171 -10.10 -7.53 -3.90
N GLN A 172 -9.06 -8.02 -3.23
CA GLN A 172 -9.19 -9.00 -2.15
C GLN A 172 -10.06 -8.49 -1.01
N LEU A 173 -9.90 -7.21 -0.63
CA LEU A 173 -10.69 -6.56 0.41
C LEU A 173 -12.18 -6.50 0.01
N TRP A 174 -12.48 -5.98 -1.19
CA TRP A 174 -13.85 -5.89 -1.69
C TRP A 174 -14.52 -7.26 -1.75
N ASN A 175 -13.82 -8.26 -2.25
CA ASN A 175 -14.34 -9.63 -2.29
C ASN A 175 -14.62 -10.21 -0.92
N ARG A 176 -13.76 -9.93 0.06
CA ARG A 176 -13.98 -10.40 1.43
C ARG A 176 -15.22 -9.75 2.05
N GLU A 177 -15.36 -8.44 1.92
CA GLU A 177 -16.51 -7.72 2.50
C GLU A 177 -17.82 -8.06 1.78
N TYR A 178 -17.75 -8.27 0.46
CA TYR A 178 -18.87 -8.74 -0.34
C TYR A 178 -19.37 -10.12 0.14
N ARG A 179 -18.48 -11.11 0.27
CA ARG A 179 -18.86 -12.46 0.75
C ARG A 179 -19.46 -12.43 2.14
N LEU A 180 -18.84 -11.72 3.07
CA LEU A 180 -19.38 -11.56 4.43
C LEU A 180 -20.78 -10.93 4.43
N THR A 181 -21.07 -10.05 3.47
CA THR A 181 -22.40 -9.44 3.34
C THR A 181 -23.43 -10.44 2.84
N ILE A 182 -23.09 -11.24 1.83
CA ILE A 182 -23.98 -12.25 1.26
C ILE A 182 -24.26 -13.37 2.29
N ASP A 183 -23.22 -13.88 2.95
CA ASP A 183 -23.34 -14.93 3.97
C ASP A 183 -24.26 -14.50 5.13
N ASN A 184 -24.16 -13.24 5.58
CA ASN A 184 -25.03 -12.69 6.63
C ASN A 184 -26.49 -12.61 6.17
N ILE A 185 -26.76 -12.21 4.93
CA ILE A 185 -28.12 -12.12 4.38
C ILE A 185 -28.76 -13.52 4.28
N GLU A 186 -27.99 -14.54 3.93
CA GLU A 186 -28.48 -15.93 3.89
C GLU A 186 -28.77 -16.48 5.30
N SER A 187 -27.97 -16.12 6.31
CA SER A 187 -28.18 -16.56 7.69
C SER A 187 -29.40 -15.93 8.38
N GLU A 188 -29.90 -14.80 7.86
CA GLU A 188 -31.07 -14.09 8.38
C GLU A 188 -32.40 -14.52 7.72
N LYS A 189 -32.35 -15.38 6.70
CA LYS A 189 -33.53 -15.94 6.01
C LYS A 189 -33.93 -17.31 6.57
#